data_AF-A0A561BZP5-F1
#
_entry.id   AF-A0A561BZP5-F1
#
_cell.length_a   1.000
_cell.length_b   1.000
_cell.length_c   1.000
_cell.angle_alpha   90.00
_cell.angle_beta   90.00
_cell.angle_gamma   90.00
#
_symmetry.space_group_name_H-M   'P 1'
#
loop_
_entity.id
_entity.type
_entity.pdbx_description
1 polymer ?
#
loop_
_entity_poly.entity_id
_entity_poly.type
_entity_poly.pdbx_seq_one_letter_code
_entity_poly.pdbx_strand_id
1 'polypeptide(L)'
;MLTARTLAEAQVYLSVLAVGDDAPEATAPPATTRTENEESWTISSAVGEVEVPFRTEDEARKLGERFGLGVSLLLDAGAWVSLASVWARRAQDADLEYTGQPGQNRERVELNWEFARDGLAEALKFLPDGADAIPADAFWTELGTRVYEQNKELFTRAKLTEDHEFYRDTLDDFRSLYGEA
;
A
#
# COMPACT_ATOMS: atom_id res chain seq x y z
N MET A 1 20.90 2.70 8.08
CA MET A 1 19.78 3.43 7.46
C MET A 1 18.77 2.40 7.00
N LEU A 2 17.47 2.66 7.15
CA LEU A 2 16.43 1.76 6.64
C LEU A 2 16.36 1.90 5.12
N THR A 3 16.04 0.82 4.43
CA THR A 3 15.99 0.78 2.96
C THR A 3 14.60 0.34 2.52
N ALA A 4 13.95 1.16 1.69
CA ALA A 4 12.74 0.80 0.97
C ALA A 4 13.10 0.32 -0.43
N ARG A 5 12.22 -0.50 -1.00
CA ARG A 5 12.34 -1.05 -2.35
C ARG A 5 11.97 -0.01 -3.39
N THR A 6 11.05 0.90 -3.05
CA THR A 6 10.51 1.93 -3.93
C THR A 6 10.32 3.27 -3.20
N LEU A 7 10.20 4.35 -3.97
CA LEU A 7 9.82 5.67 -3.46
C LEU A 7 8.43 5.64 -2.80
N ALA A 8 7.48 4.88 -3.37
CA ALA A 8 6.13 4.76 -2.83
C ALA A 8 6.13 4.05 -1.47
N GLU A 9 6.89 2.95 -1.33
CA GLU A 9 7.03 2.27 -0.03
C GLU A 9 7.68 3.18 1.02
N ALA A 10 8.74 3.92 0.65
CA ALA A 10 9.37 4.88 1.56
C ALA A 10 8.37 5.92 2.07
N GLN A 11 7.54 6.46 1.18
CA GLN A 11 6.49 7.42 1.54
C GLN A 11 5.44 6.80 2.47
N VAL A 12 4.96 5.59 2.17
CA VAL A 12 3.97 4.90 3.03
C VAL A 12 4.56 4.65 4.41
N TYR A 13 5.78 4.11 4.50
CA TYR A 13 6.44 3.84 5.77
C TYR A 13 6.60 5.12 6.61
N LEU A 14 7.13 6.20 6.02
CA LEU A 14 7.29 7.47 6.73
C LEU A 14 5.94 8.08 7.14
N SER A 15 4.87 7.82 6.38
CA SER A 15 3.52 8.23 6.74
C SER A 15 3.03 7.51 7.98
N VAL A 16 3.16 6.17 8.01
CA VAL A 16 2.80 5.35 9.17
C VAL A 16 3.57 5.81 10.41
N LEU A 17 4.86 6.14 10.28
CA LEU A 17 5.61 6.71 11.40
C LEU A 17 5.10 8.09 11.87
N ALA A 18 4.56 8.91 10.95
CA ALA A 18 4.12 10.27 11.23
C ALA A 18 2.71 10.36 11.83
N VAL A 19 1.77 9.57 11.33
CA VAL A 19 0.37 9.55 11.79
C VAL A 19 0.08 8.40 12.77
N GLY A 20 1.01 7.48 12.96
CA GLY A 20 0.82 6.26 13.72
C GLY A 20 0.09 5.19 12.89
N ASP A 21 -0.86 4.50 13.52
CA ASP A 21 -1.58 3.35 12.96
C ASP A 21 -2.52 3.66 11.76
N ASP A 22 -2.44 4.84 11.15
CA ASP A 22 -3.31 5.27 10.05
C ASP A 22 -2.60 5.22 8.69
N ALA A 23 -3.36 5.05 7.61
CA ALA A 23 -2.81 5.05 6.26
C ALA A 23 -2.65 6.48 5.72
N PRO A 24 -1.58 6.79 4.96
CA PRO A 24 -1.51 8.07 4.25
C PRO A 24 -2.66 8.23 3.27
N GLU A 25 -3.08 9.48 3.04
CA GLU A 25 -3.92 9.77 1.89
C GLU A 25 -3.15 9.42 0.61
N ALA A 26 -3.74 8.58 -0.26
CA ALA A 26 -3.13 8.20 -1.52
C ALA A 26 -2.81 9.41 -2.42
N THR A 27 -3.59 10.49 -2.26
CA THR A 27 -3.47 11.75 -3.01
C THR A 27 -2.63 12.83 -2.32
N ALA A 28 -2.26 12.65 -1.04
CA ALA A 28 -1.56 13.67 -0.26
C ALA A 28 -0.53 13.02 0.68
N PRO A 29 0.59 12.50 0.13
CA PRO A 29 1.68 11.98 0.94
C PRO A 29 2.31 13.08 1.83
N PRO A 30 2.98 12.70 2.93
CA PRO A 30 3.62 13.65 3.83
C PRO A 30 4.68 14.48 3.12
N ALA A 31 4.96 15.67 3.67
CA ALA A 31 6.04 16.50 3.19
C ALA A 31 7.39 15.78 3.41
N THR A 32 8.03 15.37 2.33
CA THR A 32 9.35 14.74 2.32
C THR A 32 10.34 15.55 1.52
N THR A 33 11.59 15.56 1.96
CA THR A 33 12.72 16.03 1.16
C THR A 33 13.39 14.84 0.48
N ARG A 34 13.71 14.96 -0.80
CA ARG A 34 14.47 13.96 -1.55
C ARG A 34 15.86 14.50 -1.86
N THR A 35 16.89 13.78 -1.42
CA THR A 35 18.27 14.01 -1.84
C THR A 35 18.74 12.82 -2.67
N GLU A 36 19.58 13.09 -3.66
CA GLU A 36 20.08 12.11 -4.61
C GLU A 36 21.59 11.93 -4.39
N ASN A 37 22.05 10.68 -4.31
CA ASN A 37 23.46 10.34 -4.34
C ASN A 37 23.78 9.52 -5.62
N GLU A 38 24.93 8.86 -5.69
CA GLU A 38 25.37 8.15 -6.90
C GLU A 38 24.50 6.93 -7.26
N GLU A 39 23.86 6.28 -6.28
CA GLU A 39 23.17 4.99 -6.49
C GLU A 39 21.76 4.91 -5.84
N SER A 40 21.38 5.89 -5.02
CA SER A 40 20.13 5.91 -4.29
C SER A 40 19.58 7.32 -4.05
N TRP A 41 18.28 7.38 -3.74
CA TRP A 41 17.68 8.55 -3.12
C TRP A 41 17.63 8.35 -1.61
N THR A 42 17.82 9.42 -0.84
CA THR A 42 17.41 9.49 0.56
C THR A 42 16.12 10.30 0.64
N ILE A 43 15.09 9.70 1.22
CA ILE A 43 13.80 10.31 1.51
C ILE A 43 13.77 10.66 2.99
N SER A 44 13.78 11.95 3.30
CA SER A 44 13.80 12.46 4.67
C SER A 44 12.47 13.13 5.02
N SER A 45 12.04 12.94 6.26
CA SER A 45 10.86 13.58 6.86
C SER A 45 11.16 13.96 8.32
N ALA A 46 10.18 14.58 8.99
CA ALA A 46 10.31 14.88 10.42
C ALA A 46 10.43 13.64 11.32
N VAL A 47 10.00 12.46 10.85
CA VAL A 47 9.96 11.22 11.63
C VAL A 47 11.05 10.22 11.28
N GLY A 48 11.87 10.51 10.28
CA GLY A 48 13.00 9.65 9.92
C GLY A 48 13.40 9.78 8.46
N GLU A 49 14.36 8.94 8.10
CA GLU A 49 14.95 8.88 6.76
C GLU A 49 14.98 7.44 6.25
N VAL A 50 14.73 7.28 4.96
CA VAL A 50 14.73 6.00 4.26
C VAL A 50 15.52 6.13 2.97
N GLU A 51 16.36 5.14 2.70
CA GLU A 51 17.06 5.01 1.43
C GLU A 51 16.23 4.24 0.40
N VAL A 52 16.28 4.69 -0.85
CA VAL A 52 15.67 4.00 -1.99
C VAL A 52 16.72 3.83 -3.09
N PRO A 53 17.28 2.63 -3.27
CA PRO A 53 18.22 2.34 -4.36
C PRO A 53 17.58 2.55 -5.73
N PHE A 54 18.28 3.19 -6.67
CA PHE A 54 17.75 3.41 -8.03
C PHE A 54 17.41 2.10 -8.72
N ARG A 55 18.25 1.08 -8.51
CA ARG A 55 18.08 -0.24 -9.12
C ARG A 55 16.74 -0.88 -8.74
N THR A 56 16.40 -0.89 -7.45
CA THR A 56 15.17 -1.55 -6.98
C THR A 56 13.93 -0.79 -7.41
N GLU A 57 13.97 0.54 -7.40
CA GLU A 57 12.89 1.39 -7.94
C GLU A 57 12.69 1.15 -9.44
N ASP A 58 13.77 1.11 -10.23
CA ASP A 58 13.71 0.89 -11.67
C ASP A 58 13.19 -0.50 -12.02
N GLU A 59 13.65 -1.54 -11.32
CA GLU A 59 13.15 -2.92 -11.47
C GLU A 59 11.66 -3.03 -11.15
N ALA A 60 11.21 -2.43 -10.04
CA ALA A 60 9.81 -2.41 -9.65
C ALA A 60 8.95 -1.67 -10.68
N ARG A 61 9.40 -0.50 -11.14
CA ARG A 61 8.70 0.29 -12.17
C ARG A 61 8.56 -0.46 -13.49
N LYS A 62 9.60 -1.16 -13.94
CA LYS A 62 9.57 -1.97 -15.17
C LYS A 62 8.53 -3.09 -15.11
N LEU A 63 8.22 -3.59 -13.92
CA LEU A 63 7.25 -4.66 -13.69
C LEU A 63 5.87 -4.14 -13.24
N GLY A 64 5.71 -2.82 -13.07
CA GLY A 64 4.46 -2.22 -12.59
C GLY A 64 4.19 -2.44 -11.11
N GLU A 65 5.21 -2.75 -10.31
CA GLU A 65 5.10 -3.06 -8.89
C GLU A 65 5.24 -1.78 -8.07
N ARG A 66 4.13 -1.25 -7.55
CA ARG A 66 4.10 0.06 -6.89
C ARG A 66 5.00 0.12 -5.66
N PHE A 67 4.93 -0.89 -4.79
CA PHE A 67 5.62 -0.88 -3.50
C PHE A 67 6.93 -1.69 -3.51
N GLY A 68 7.19 -2.45 -4.56
CA GLY A 68 8.48 -3.08 -4.83
C GLY A 68 8.43 -4.60 -4.99
N LEU A 69 9.56 -5.17 -5.39
CA LEU A 69 9.72 -6.60 -5.60
C LEU A 69 10.10 -7.32 -4.30
N GLY A 70 9.65 -8.57 -4.15
CA GLY A 70 9.93 -9.38 -2.96
C GLY A 70 9.18 -8.87 -1.72
N VAL A 71 9.59 -9.31 -0.53
CA VAL A 71 8.92 -8.98 0.74
C VAL A 71 9.45 -7.66 1.31
N SER A 72 8.57 -6.83 1.87
CA SER A 72 8.95 -5.61 2.56
C SER A 72 9.76 -5.90 3.83
N LEU A 73 10.77 -5.07 4.10
CA LEU A 73 11.49 -5.07 5.38
C LEU A 73 11.05 -3.91 6.31
N LEU A 74 10.16 -3.05 5.85
CA LEU A 74 9.72 -1.85 6.57
C LEU A 74 8.31 -2.01 7.14
N LEU A 75 7.42 -2.65 6.38
CA LEU A 75 6.03 -2.90 6.76
C LEU A 75 5.79 -4.40 6.69
N ASP A 76 5.18 -4.96 7.74
CA ASP A 76 4.84 -6.37 7.77
C ASP A 76 3.47 -6.66 7.12
N ALA A 77 3.07 -7.93 7.07
CA ALA A 77 1.78 -8.30 6.46
C ALA A 77 0.57 -7.64 7.14
N GLY A 78 0.61 -7.48 8.46
CA GLY A 78 -0.48 -6.89 9.22
C GLY A 78 -0.62 -5.38 8.97
N ALA A 79 0.51 -4.67 8.85
CA ALA A 79 0.52 -3.28 8.46
C ALA A 79 -0.09 -3.09 7.06
N TRP A 80 0.31 -3.92 6.08
CA TRP A 80 -0.24 -3.84 4.72
C TRP A 80 -1.75 -4.10 4.66
N VAL A 81 -2.27 -5.09 5.38
CA VAL A 81 -3.73 -5.36 5.46
C VAL A 81 -4.49 -4.20 6.11
N SER A 82 -3.93 -3.61 7.18
CA SER A 82 -4.53 -2.44 7.82
C SER A 82 -4.62 -1.26 6.85
N LEU A 83 -3.50 -0.95 6.19
CA LEU A 83 -3.42 0.14 5.22
C LEU A 83 -4.38 -0.06 4.05
N ALA A 84 -4.43 -1.28 3.49
CA ALA A 84 -5.35 -1.65 2.43
C ALA A 84 -6.81 -1.40 2.83
N SER A 85 -7.18 -1.75 4.06
CA SER A 85 -8.54 -1.54 4.59
C SER A 85 -8.88 -0.05 4.70
N VAL A 86 -7.94 0.79 5.13
CA VAL A 86 -8.14 2.24 5.21
C VAL A 86 -8.30 2.86 3.81
N TRP A 87 -7.46 2.47 2.85
CA TRP A 87 -7.58 2.95 1.47
C TRP A 87 -8.89 2.49 0.83
N ALA A 88 -9.29 1.23 1.01
CA ALA A 88 -10.58 0.72 0.51
C ALA A 88 -11.76 1.52 1.04
N ARG A 89 -11.76 1.83 2.35
CA ARG A 89 -12.80 2.66 2.97
C ARG A 89 -12.85 4.06 2.35
N ARG A 90 -11.68 4.71 2.20
CA ARG A 90 -11.60 6.04 1.57
C ARG A 90 -12.03 6.02 0.11
N ALA A 91 -11.73 4.95 -0.61
CA ALA A 91 -12.17 4.75 -1.98
C ALA A 91 -13.69 4.64 -2.05
N GLN A 92 -14.30 3.84 -1.17
CA GLN A 92 -15.74 3.68 -1.07
C GLN A 92 -16.44 4.99 -0.72
N ASP A 93 -15.93 5.73 0.27
CA ASP A 93 -16.48 7.04 0.64
C ASP A 93 -16.41 8.03 -0.56
N ALA A 94 -15.28 8.05 -1.27
CA ALA A 94 -15.10 8.91 -2.44
C ALA A 94 -15.97 8.49 -3.64
N ASP A 95 -16.16 7.18 -3.85
CA ASP A 95 -17.01 6.62 -4.90
C ASP A 95 -18.49 6.99 -4.69
N LEU A 96 -18.98 6.87 -3.44
CA LEU A 96 -20.35 7.29 -3.08
C LEU A 96 -20.60 8.77 -3.33
N GLU A 97 -19.58 9.61 -3.20
CA GLU A 97 -19.64 11.05 -3.50
C GLU A 97 -19.50 11.34 -5.01
N TYR A 98 -18.94 10.41 -5.78
CA TYR A 98 -18.63 10.59 -7.19
C TYR A 98 -19.86 10.35 -8.08
N THR A 99 -20.16 11.31 -8.93
CA THR A 99 -21.34 11.30 -9.82
C THR A 99 -20.99 11.57 -11.29
N GLY A 100 -19.69 11.60 -11.62
CA GLY A 100 -19.19 11.92 -12.96
C GLY A 100 -19.35 13.38 -13.38
N GLN A 101 -19.67 14.30 -12.46
CA GLN A 101 -19.85 15.71 -12.80
C GLN A 101 -18.50 16.44 -12.94
N PRO A 102 -18.42 17.48 -13.80
CA PRO A 102 -17.20 18.28 -13.94
C PRO A 102 -16.69 18.83 -12.60
N GLY A 103 -15.38 18.75 -12.39
CA GLY A 103 -14.73 19.22 -11.16
C GLY A 103 -14.69 18.21 -10.01
N GLN A 104 -15.31 17.03 -10.16
CA GLN A 104 -15.13 15.95 -9.19
C GLN A 104 -13.78 15.24 -9.37
N ASN A 105 -13.15 14.86 -8.26
CA ASN A 105 -11.83 14.24 -8.26
C ASN A 105 -11.95 12.72 -8.48
N ARG A 106 -11.98 12.30 -9.75
CA ARG A 106 -11.96 10.89 -10.15
C ARG A 106 -10.71 10.15 -9.63
N GLU A 107 -9.56 10.81 -9.71
CA GLU A 107 -8.27 10.25 -9.30
C GLU A 107 -8.27 9.83 -7.83
N ARG A 108 -8.99 10.55 -6.96
CA ARG A 108 -9.13 10.17 -5.54
C ARG A 108 -9.81 8.80 -5.38
N VAL A 109 -10.82 8.47 -6.18
CA VAL A 109 -11.47 7.15 -6.11
C VAL A 109 -10.51 6.09 -6.61
N GLU A 110 -9.95 6.30 -7.81
CA GLU A 110 -9.08 5.31 -8.45
C GLU A 110 -7.82 5.02 -7.65
N LEU A 111 -7.09 6.05 -7.21
CA LEU A 111 -5.85 5.86 -6.47
C LEU A 111 -6.07 5.14 -5.13
N ASN A 112 -7.17 5.41 -4.42
CA ASN A 112 -7.43 4.69 -3.18
C ASN A 112 -7.77 3.22 -3.44
N TRP A 113 -8.53 2.90 -4.50
CA TRP A 113 -8.74 1.49 -4.87
C TRP A 113 -7.46 0.80 -5.35
N GLU A 114 -6.62 1.48 -6.13
CA GLU A 114 -5.31 0.97 -6.55
C GLU A 114 -4.42 0.66 -5.34
N PHE A 115 -4.31 1.59 -4.38
CA PHE A 115 -3.50 1.39 -3.18
C PHE A 115 -4.07 0.28 -2.29
N ALA A 116 -5.40 0.16 -2.18
CA ALA A 116 -6.03 -0.93 -1.45
C ALA A 116 -5.68 -2.29 -2.05
N ARG A 117 -5.83 -2.44 -3.38
CA ARG A 117 -5.44 -3.65 -4.11
C ARG A 117 -3.95 -3.94 -3.96
N ASP A 118 -3.10 -2.95 -4.25
CA ASP A 118 -1.64 -3.12 -4.21
C ASP A 118 -1.15 -3.43 -2.79
N GLY A 119 -1.78 -2.88 -1.75
CA GLY A 119 -1.50 -3.20 -0.35
C GLY A 119 -1.80 -4.67 -0.01
N LEU A 120 -2.92 -5.23 -0.51
CA LEU A 120 -3.18 -6.66 -0.34
C LEU A 120 -2.21 -7.53 -1.15
N ALA A 121 -1.80 -7.07 -2.33
CA ALA A 121 -0.75 -7.75 -3.09
C ALA A 121 0.57 -7.80 -2.31
N GLU A 122 0.93 -6.73 -1.58
CA GLU A 122 2.08 -6.74 -0.67
C GLU A 122 1.91 -7.74 0.47
N ALA A 123 0.75 -7.78 1.13
CA ALA A 123 0.48 -8.76 2.18
C ALA A 123 0.59 -10.21 1.67
N LEU A 124 0.10 -10.48 0.45
CA LEU A 124 0.21 -11.79 -0.20
C LEU A 124 1.66 -12.24 -0.43
N LYS A 125 2.63 -11.33 -0.58
CA LYS A 125 4.06 -11.68 -0.75
C LYS A 125 4.64 -12.36 0.50
N PHE A 126 4.04 -12.18 1.67
CA PHE A 126 4.44 -12.83 2.91
C PHE A 126 3.93 -14.27 3.06
N LEU A 127 3.01 -14.70 2.19
CA LEU A 127 2.42 -16.02 2.23
C LEU A 127 3.35 -17.04 1.53
N PRO A 128 3.91 -18.03 2.24
CA PRO A 128 4.76 -19.03 1.62
C PRO A 128 4.00 -19.86 0.58
N ASP A 129 4.73 -20.42 -0.39
CA ASP A 129 4.17 -21.32 -1.39
C ASP A 129 3.47 -22.52 -0.72
N GLY A 130 2.22 -22.76 -1.12
CA GLY A 130 1.40 -23.85 -0.59
C GLY A 130 0.86 -23.64 0.83
N ALA A 131 1.18 -22.53 1.51
CA ALA A 131 0.58 -22.19 2.80
C ALA A 131 -0.83 -21.61 2.64
N ASP A 132 -1.71 -21.94 3.59
CA ASP A 132 -3.09 -21.43 3.67
C ASP A 132 -3.22 -20.13 4.46
N ALA A 133 -2.21 -19.78 5.26
CA ALA A 133 -2.18 -18.55 6.05
C ALA A 133 -0.76 -18.03 6.20
N ILE A 134 -0.65 -16.71 6.38
CA ILE A 134 0.61 -16.03 6.65
C ILE A 134 1.13 -16.50 8.02
N PRO A 135 2.41 -16.90 8.12
CA PRO A 135 2.97 -17.40 9.37
C PRO A 135 3.09 -16.30 10.42
N ALA A 136 2.98 -16.65 11.69
CA ALA A 136 2.93 -15.68 12.79
C ALA A 136 4.21 -14.84 12.97
N ASP A 137 5.35 -15.31 12.45
CA ASP A 137 6.62 -14.58 12.44
C ASP A 137 6.70 -13.50 11.35
N ALA A 138 5.73 -13.46 10.43
CA ALA A 138 5.59 -12.39 9.44
C ALA A 138 4.87 -11.13 9.99
N PHE A 139 4.67 -11.05 11.31
CA PHE A 139 4.08 -9.91 12.01
C PHE A 139 5.07 -9.46 13.09
N TRP A 140 5.69 -8.30 12.89
CA TRP A 140 6.77 -7.79 13.76
C TRP A 140 6.64 -6.31 14.08
N THR A 141 5.82 -5.58 13.33
CA THR A 141 5.42 -4.22 13.65
C THR A 141 4.34 -4.24 14.73
N GLU A 142 4.26 -3.18 15.53
CA GLU A 142 3.24 -3.08 16.58
C GLU A 142 1.82 -3.09 15.96
N LEU A 143 1.62 -2.31 14.89
CA LEU A 143 0.38 -2.28 14.11
C LEU A 143 0.02 -3.67 13.59
N GLY A 144 0.95 -4.34 12.91
CA GLY A 144 0.68 -5.63 12.29
C GLY A 144 0.36 -6.72 13.29
N THR A 145 1.09 -6.76 14.41
CA THR A 145 0.83 -7.69 15.52
C THR A 145 -0.57 -7.47 16.08
N ARG A 146 -0.94 -6.21 16.32
CA ARG A 146 -2.26 -5.85 16.86
C ARG A 146 -3.40 -6.29 15.94
N VAL A 147 -3.27 -6.05 14.63
CA VAL A 147 -4.28 -6.44 13.63
C VAL A 147 -4.38 -7.97 13.55
N TYR A 148 -3.24 -8.67 13.52
CA TYR A 148 -3.20 -10.13 13.52
C TYR A 148 -3.87 -10.73 14.76
N GLU A 149 -3.61 -10.18 15.95
CA GLU A 149 -4.22 -10.67 17.19
C GLU A 149 -5.73 -10.42 17.25
N GLN A 150 -6.20 -9.31 16.69
CA GLN A 150 -7.62 -8.97 16.66
C GLN A 150 -8.41 -9.84 15.67
N ASN A 151 -7.81 -10.17 14.53
CA ASN A 151 -8.50 -10.86 13.45
C ASN A 151 -7.53 -11.69 12.60
N LYS A 152 -7.36 -12.96 12.97
CA LYS A 152 -6.41 -13.87 12.29
C LYS A 152 -6.92 -14.34 10.94
N GLU A 153 -8.23 -14.42 10.77
CA GLU A 153 -8.89 -14.91 9.56
C GLU A 153 -8.65 -14.01 8.34
N LEU A 154 -8.34 -12.72 8.55
CA LEU A 154 -7.90 -11.81 7.50
C LEU A 154 -6.61 -12.25 6.80
N PHE A 155 -5.78 -13.06 7.46
CA PHE A 155 -4.44 -13.42 6.99
C PHE A 155 -4.37 -14.81 6.34
N THR A 156 -5.52 -15.31 5.89
CA THR A 156 -5.62 -16.55 5.11
C THR A 156 -5.45 -16.27 3.61
N ARG A 157 -4.92 -17.23 2.85
CA ARG A 157 -4.83 -17.17 1.40
C ARG A 157 -6.16 -16.82 0.77
N ALA A 158 -7.20 -17.55 1.18
CA ALA A 158 -8.55 -17.38 0.65
C ALA A 158 -9.04 -15.95 0.85
N LYS A 159 -8.91 -15.40 2.06
CA LYS A 159 -9.39 -14.05 2.38
C LYS A 159 -8.60 -12.96 1.67
N LEU A 160 -7.27 -13.04 1.67
CA LEU A 160 -6.41 -12.06 1.01
C LEU A 160 -6.62 -12.05 -0.51
N THR A 161 -6.76 -13.22 -1.13
CA THR A 161 -7.05 -13.32 -2.57
C THR A 161 -8.45 -12.82 -2.89
N GLU A 162 -9.46 -13.18 -2.11
CA GLU A 162 -10.84 -12.69 -2.25
C GLU A 162 -10.89 -11.16 -2.20
N ASP A 163 -10.30 -10.54 -1.19
CA ASP A 163 -10.33 -9.08 -1.05
C ASP A 163 -9.50 -8.38 -2.15
N HIS A 164 -8.37 -8.96 -2.55
CA HIS A 164 -7.57 -8.42 -3.65
C HIS A 164 -8.35 -8.43 -4.97
N GLU A 165 -9.03 -9.53 -5.28
CA GLU A 165 -9.90 -9.64 -6.46
C GLU A 165 -11.08 -8.67 -6.36
N PHE A 166 -11.73 -8.58 -5.20
CA PHE A 166 -12.82 -7.65 -4.97
C PHE A 166 -12.41 -6.19 -5.20
N TYR A 167 -11.25 -5.74 -4.69
CA TYR A 167 -10.76 -4.37 -4.91
C TYR A 167 -10.38 -4.11 -6.36
N ARG A 168 -9.78 -5.10 -7.04
CA ARG A 168 -9.49 -5.01 -8.48
C ARG A 168 -10.80 -4.85 -9.27
N ASP A 169 -11.76 -5.73 -9.05
CA ASP A 169 -13.01 -5.76 -9.83
C ASP A 169 -13.85 -4.51 -9.56
N THR A 170 -13.88 -4.02 -8.32
CA THR A 170 -14.55 -2.76 -7.97
C THR A 170 -13.93 -1.56 -8.70
N LEU A 171 -12.59 -1.50 -8.79
CA LEU A 171 -11.90 -0.46 -9.56
C LEU A 171 -12.21 -0.54 -11.05
N ASP A 172 -12.20 -1.74 -11.61
CA ASP A 172 -12.49 -1.96 -13.03
C ASP A 172 -13.95 -1.60 -13.36
N ASP A 173 -14.89 -1.93 -12.47
CA ASP A 173 -16.30 -1.53 -12.57
C ASP A 173 -16.45 0.00 -12.51
N PHE A 174 -15.79 0.66 -11.55
CA PHE A 174 -15.80 2.12 -11.45
C PHE A 174 -15.27 2.78 -12.74
N ARG A 175 -14.13 2.30 -13.25
CA ARG A 175 -13.53 2.77 -14.50
C ARG A 175 -14.42 2.54 -15.71
N SER A 176 -15.11 1.41 -15.75
CA SER A 176 -16.04 1.06 -16.82
C SER A 176 -17.28 1.94 -16.80
N LEU A 177 -17.82 2.22 -15.61
CA LEU A 177 -18.99 3.07 -15.42
C LEU A 177 -18.72 4.53 -15.81
N TYR A 178 -17.52 5.03 -15.46
CA TYR A 178 -17.15 6.43 -15.64
C TYR A 178 -16.02 6.62 -16.67
N GLY A 179 -15.94 5.79 -17.71
CA GLY A 179 -14.87 5.76 -18.74
C GLY A 179 -14.35 7.13 -19.24
N GLU A 180 -13.15 7.12 -19.87
CA GLU A 180 -12.21 8.26 -20.04
C GLU A 180 -12.83 9.67 -20.06
N ALA A 181 -12.30 10.52 -19.18
CA ALA A 181 -12.58 11.97 -19.16
C ALA A 181 -11.98 12.68 -20.39
#